data_AF-A0A0D7E474-F1
#
_entry.id   AF-A0A0D7E474-F1
#
_cell.length_a   1.000
_cell.length_b   1.000
_cell.length_c   1.000
_cell.angle_alpha   90.00
_cell.angle_beta   90.00
_cell.angle_gamma   90.00
#
_symmetry.space_group_name_H-M   'P 1'
#
loop_
_entity.id
_entity.type
_entity.pdbx_description
1 polymer ?
#
loop_
_entity_poly.entity_id
_entity_poly.type
_entity_poly.pdbx_seq_one_letter_code
_entity_poly.pdbx_strand_id
1 'polypeptide(L)' 'MYNNQRPDLSELPSSSQLLRSTLIALIAAGVLLVTVVMPAEYAIDPTGAGRLLGLTQMGELKQ' A
#
# COMPACT_ATOMS: atom_id res chain seq x y z
N MET A 1 -37.97 6.27 6.03
CA MET A 1 -36.57 6.51 5.63
C MET A 1 -35.99 5.19 5.14
N TYR A 2 -35.29 5.20 4.00
CA TYR A 2 -34.88 4.00 3.25
C TYR A 2 -34.01 3.06 4.10
N ASN A 3 -34.56 1.88 4.39
CA ASN A 3 -33.94 0.83 5.19
C ASN A 3 -33.20 -0.13 4.26
N ASN A 4 -31.86 -0.10 4.27
CA ASN A 4 -30.94 -1.12 3.77
C ASN A 4 -31.36 -1.88 2.50
N GLN A 5 -31.17 -1.27 1.32
CA GLN A 5 -31.09 -2.02 0.08
C GLN A 5 -29.79 -2.84 0.11
N ARG A 6 -29.88 -4.11 0.52
CA ARG A 6 -28.77 -5.05 0.32
C ARG A 6 -28.49 -5.11 -1.19
N PRO A 7 -27.23 -5.09 -1.62
CA PRO A 7 -26.89 -5.26 -3.03
C PRO A 7 -27.54 -6.55 -3.54
N ASP A 8 -28.09 -6.50 -4.74
CA ASP A 8 -28.52 -7.73 -5.42
C ASP A 8 -27.27 -8.62 -5.58
N LEU A 9 -27.40 -9.94 -5.48
CA LEU A 9 -26.27 -10.87 -5.62
C LEU A 9 -25.58 -10.71 -6.99
N SER A 10 -26.31 -10.21 -7.99
CA SER A 10 -25.80 -9.86 -9.32
C SER A 10 -24.90 -8.61 -9.33
N GLU A 11 -24.95 -7.76 -8.31
CA GLU A 11 -24.11 -6.57 -8.15
C GLU A 11 -22.85 -6.83 -7.31
N LEU A 12 -22.75 -8.00 -6.67
CA LEU A 12 -21.59 -8.36 -5.87
C LEU A 12 -20.40 -8.68 -6.77
N PRO A 13 -19.19 -8.21 -6.42
CA PRO A 13 -17.98 -8.56 -7.15
C PRO A 13 -17.78 -10.07 -7.09
N SER A 14 -17.40 -10.66 -8.23
CA SER A 14 -17.05 -12.08 -8.27
C SER A 14 -15.82 -12.36 -7.41
N SER A 15 -15.66 -13.61 -6.95
CA SER A 15 -14.47 -14.02 -6.19
C SER A 15 -13.16 -13.73 -6.92
N SER A 16 -13.16 -13.81 -8.26
CA SER A 16 -12.02 -13.45 -9.10
C SER A 16 -11.72 -11.95 -9.07
N GLN A 17 -12.74 -11.10 -9.03
CA GLN A 17 -12.57 -9.65 -8.90
C GLN A 17 -12.00 -9.28 -7.53
N LEU A 18 -12.50 -9.91 -6.46
CA LEU A 18 -11.97 -9.73 -5.11
C LEU A 18 -10.49 -10.13 -5.02
N LEU A 19 -10.13 -11.30 -5.56
CA LEU A 19 -8.74 -11.75 -5.56
C LEU A 19 -7.83 -10.79 -6.33
N ARG A 20 -8.28 -10.29 -7.48
CA ARG A 20 -7.54 -9.32 -8.29
C ARG A 20 -7.32 -8.01 -7.52
N SER A 21 -8.35 -7.49 -6.86
CA SER A 21 -8.19 -6.27 -6.05
C SER A 21 -7.23 -6.46 -4.88
N THR A 22 -7.29 -7.61 -4.21
CA THR A 22 -6.38 -7.92 -3.09
C THR A 22 -4.94 -8.03 -3.55
N LEU A 23 -4.68 -8.67 -4.70
CA LEU A 23 -3.33 -8.76 -5.27
C LEU A 23 -2.77 -7.37 -5.62
N ILE A 24 -3.58 -6.51 -6.23
CA ILE A 24 -3.16 -5.13 -6.55
C ILE A 24 -2.84 -4.35 -5.26
N ALA A 25 -3.70 -4.46 -4.25
CA ALA A 25 -3.48 -3.81 -2.96
C ALA A 25 -2.19 -4.30 -2.27
N LEU A 26 -1.92 -5.61 -2.33
CA LEU A 26 -0.71 -6.20 -1.77
C LEU A 26 0.55 -5.71 -2.48
N ILE A 27 0.53 -5.60 -3.81
CA ILE A 27 1.64 -5.03 -4.58
C ILE A 27 1.86 -3.56 -4.20
N ALA A 28 0.80 -2.76 -4.13
CA ALA A 28 0.89 -1.35 -3.75
C ALA A 28 1.47 -1.19 -2.33
N ALA A 29 1.03 -2.01 -1.37
CA ALA A 29 1.58 -2.03 -0.03
C ALA A 29 3.08 -2.41 -0.03
N GLY A 30 3.48 -3.40 -0.83
CA GLY A 30 4.88 -3.79 -0.99
C GLY A 30 5.75 -2.66 -1.56
N VAL A 31 5.24 -1.91 -2.54
CA VAL A 31 5.94 -0.74 -3.08
C VAL A 31 6.13 0.32 -2.00
N LEU A 32 5.07 0.69 -1.28
CA LEU A 32 5.14 1.69 -0.20
C LEU A 32 6.10 1.26 0.92
N LEU A 33 6.11 -0.02 1.28
CA LEU A 33 7.04 -0.55 2.29
C LEU A 33 8.50 -0.28 1.89
N VAL A 34 8.85 -0.58 0.63
CA VAL A 34 10.24 -0.50 0.17
C VAL A 34 10.65 0.94 -0.14
N THR A 35 9.76 1.79 -0.65
CA THR A 35 10.10 3.16 -1.07
C THR A 35 9.89 4.22 0.01
N VAL A 36 9.10 3.94 1.05
CA VAL A 36 8.77 4.91 2.11
C VAL A 36 9.21 4.40 3.47
N VAL A 37 8.71 3.25 3.90
CA VAL A 37 8.93 2.75 5.28
C VAL A 37 10.38 2.34 5.50
N MET A 38 10.97 1.56 4.59
CA MET A 38 12.38 1.16 4.69
C MET A 38 13.36 2.34 4.75
N PRO A 39 13.28 3.34 3.85
CA PRO A 39 14.16 4.49 3.92
C PRO A 39 13.91 5.32 5.19
N ALA A 40 12.66 5.58 5.54
CA ALA A 40 12.31 6.44 6.67
C ALA A 40 12.71 5.84 8.02
N GLU A 41 12.59 4.53 8.19
CA GLU A 41 12.83 3.90 9.49
C GLU A 41 14.20 3.25 9.61
N TYR A 42 14.75 2.72 8.51
CA TYR A 42 15.95 1.90 8.53
C TYR A 42 17.10 2.47 7.69
N ALA A 43 16.91 3.63 7.04
CA ALA A 43 17.87 4.21 6.09
C ALA A 43 18.23 3.30 4.91
N ILE A 44 17.47 2.22 4.69
CA ILE A 44 17.66 1.28 3.58
C ILE A 44 16.79 1.77 2.43
N ASP A 45 17.41 2.22 1.34
CA ASP A 45 16.70 2.66 0.14
C ASP A 45 17.18 1.91 -1.09
N PRO A 46 16.54 0.77 -1.45
CA PRO A 46 16.94 -0.01 -2.62
C PRO A 46 16.47 0.64 -3.93
N THR A 47 15.56 1.61 -3.86
CA THR A 47 14.96 2.25 -5.04
C THR A 47 15.54 3.62 -5.36
N GLY A 48 16.26 4.23 -4.43
CA GLY A 48 16.74 5.62 -4.53
C GLY A 48 15.65 6.67 -4.26
N ALA A 49 14.38 6.26 -4.15
CA ALA A 49 13.26 7.16 -3.93
C ALA A 49 13.28 7.80 -2.54
N GLY A 50 13.67 7.04 -1.51
CA GLY A 50 13.79 7.55 -0.15
C GLY A 50 14.85 8.64 -0.02
N ARG A 51 15.96 8.52 -0.77
CA ARG A 51 17.05 9.50 -0.79
C ARG A 51 16.63 10.77 -1.52
N LEU A 52 15.93 10.63 -2.65
CA LEU A 52 15.37 11.76 -3.40
C LEU A 52 14.31 12.53 -2.61
N LEU A 53 13.48 11.83 -1.84
CA LEU A 53 12.46 12.42 -0.98
C LEU A 53 12.99 12.89 0.38
N GLY A 54 14.27 12.67 0.69
CA GLY A 54 14.87 13.02 1.98
C GLY A 54 14.41 12.15 3.15
N LEU A 55 13.66 11.07 2.90
CA LEU A 55 13.19 10.13 3.91
C LEU A 55 14.34 9.32 4.51
N THR A 56 15.35 8.95 3.72
CA THR A 56 16.51 8.18 4.18
C THR A 56 17.27 8.89 5.30
N GLN A 57 17.36 10.22 5.25
CA GLN A 57 18.04 11.03 6.27
C GLN A 57 17.33 10.95 7.62
N MET A 58 16.00 10.76 7.64
CA MET A 58 15.24 10.56 8.87
C MET A 58 15.60 9.23 9.55
N GLY A 59 15.82 8.18 8.76
CA GLY A 59 16.25 6.87 9.26
C GLY A 59 17.68 6.89 9.80
N GLU A 60 18.59 7.62 9.15
CA GLU A 60 19.98 7.79 9.60
C GLU A 60 20.08 8.56 10.92
N LEU A 61 19.24 9.59 11.11
CA LEU A 61 19.20 10.39 12.35
C LEU A 61 18.66 9.64 13.57
N LYS A 62 17.97 8.51 13.36
CA LYS A 62 17.41 7.68 14.43
C LYS A 62 18.45 6.68 14.99
N GLN A 63 19.55 6.44 14.29
CA GLN A 63 20.72 5.68 14.76
C GLN A 63 21.60 6.57 15.64
#